data_AF-A0A090VZY4-F1
#
_entry.id   AF-A0A090VZY4-F1
#
_cell.length_a   1.000
_cell.length_b   1.000
_cell.length_c   1.000
_cell.angle_alpha   90.00
_cell.angle_beta   90.00
_cell.angle_gamma   90.00
#
_symmetry.space_group_name_H-M   'P 1'
#
loop_
_entity.id
_entity.type
_entity.pdbx_description
1 polymer ?
#
loop_
_entity_poly.entity_id
_entity_poly.type
_entity_poly.pdbx_seq_one_letter_code
_entity_poly.pdbx_strand_id
1 'polypeptide(L)'
;MHFKNEKNQTKFKNMSNEKTIKSALISVFSKDGLAPIVKKLNEQGVTIYSTGGTEKFINDLGINVVPVEDVTSYPSILGGRVKTLHPKVFGGILNRQNHDGDVAELAEYNIPQIDVVIVDLYPFEKTVASGASNQDIIEKIDIGGISLIRAAAKNYADVICVSSVDDYAEFLELISVNNGAISEEDRKRFATKAFNVSSHYDSAIFNYFNANNDETVLKISETKGKVLRYGENPHQKGFFYGNFDDLFTNFMARN
;
A
#
# COMPACT_ATOMS: atom_id res chain seq x y z
N MET A 1 52.63 -26.09 25.25
CA MET A 1 51.66 -25.04 25.63
C MET A 1 50.59 -24.97 24.56
N HIS A 2 49.38 -25.45 24.90
CA HIS A 2 48.20 -25.41 24.04
C HIS A 2 47.62 -23.99 24.00
N PHE A 3 47.37 -23.47 22.80
CA PHE A 3 46.52 -22.29 22.62
C PHE A 3 45.05 -22.72 22.73
N LYS A 4 44.34 -22.20 23.73
CA LYS A 4 42.88 -22.29 23.82
C LYS A 4 42.26 -21.10 23.09
N ASN A 5 41.37 -21.43 22.15
CA ASN A 5 40.31 -20.58 21.64
C ASN A 5 39.39 -20.13 22.78
N GLU A 6 39.22 -18.82 22.95
CA GLU A 6 38.05 -18.26 23.65
C GLU A 6 37.44 -17.09 22.87
N LYS A 7 36.31 -17.42 22.24
CA LYS A 7 35.05 -16.66 22.29
C LYS A 7 35.12 -15.17 21.98
N ASN A 8 34.94 -14.84 20.70
CA ASN A 8 34.08 -13.73 20.29
C ASN A 8 32.89 -14.28 19.50
N GLN A 9 31.98 -14.93 20.23
CA GLN A 9 30.59 -15.10 19.81
C GLN A 9 29.86 -13.78 20.05
N THR A 10 30.12 -12.77 19.23
CA THR A 10 29.17 -11.68 19.04
C THR A 10 28.17 -12.15 18.01
N LYS A 11 27.34 -13.13 18.38
CA LYS A 11 26.08 -13.37 17.70
C LYS A 11 25.24 -12.12 17.94
N PHE A 12 25.26 -11.18 17.00
CA PHE A 12 24.17 -10.24 16.83
C PHE A 12 22.92 -11.10 16.66
N LYS A 13 22.14 -11.17 17.72
CA LYS A 13 20.80 -11.74 17.72
C LYS A 13 19.94 -10.72 16.96
N ASN A 14 20.03 -10.72 15.63
CA ASN A 14 18.94 -10.20 14.81
C ASN A 14 17.76 -11.14 15.10
N MET A 15 16.99 -10.81 16.14
CA MET A 15 15.66 -11.40 16.31
C MET A 15 14.88 -10.93 15.09
N SER A 16 14.72 -11.81 14.11
CA SER A 16 13.93 -11.55 12.93
C SER A 16 12.53 -11.15 13.41
N ASN A 17 12.17 -9.88 13.23
CA ASN A 17 10.81 -9.38 13.43
C ASN A 17 9.92 -9.82 12.25
N GLU A 18 10.00 -11.11 11.94
CA GLU A 18 9.24 -11.77 10.90
C GLU A 18 7.81 -12.00 11.37
N LYS A 19 6.86 -11.63 10.53
CA LYS A 19 5.43 -11.80 10.80
C LYS A 19 4.80 -12.62 9.69
N THR A 20 3.82 -13.42 10.05
CA THR A 20 2.95 -14.12 9.09
C THR A 20 1.60 -13.45 9.10
N ILE A 21 0.99 -13.34 7.94
CA ILE A 21 -0.32 -12.69 7.79
C ILE A 21 -1.40 -13.61 8.38
N LYS A 22 -2.28 -13.04 9.21
CA LYS A 22 -3.49 -13.70 9.74
C LYS A 22 -4.75 -13.01 9.25
N SER A 23 -4.68 -11.72 8.93
CA SER A 23 -5.80 -10.97 8.39
C SER A 23 -5.38 -9.95 7.34
N ALA A 24 -6.26 -9.74 6.35
CA ALA A 24 -6.07 -8.77 5.28
C ALA A 24 -7.33 -7.92 5.10
N LEU A 25 -7.17 -6.60 5.06
CA LEU A 25 -8.20 -5.67 4.61
C LEU A 25 -7.94 -5.33 3.14
N ILE A 26 -8.89 -5.65 2.26
CA ILE A 26 -8.75 -5.45 0.81
C ILE A 26 -9.86 -4.49 0.35
N SER A 27 -9.49 -3.31 -0.14
CA SER A 27 -10.41 -2.29 -0.66
C SER A 27 -9.81 -1.64 -1.89
N VAL A 28 -10.15 -2.15 -3.06
CA VAL A 28 -9.49 -1.76 -4.31
C VAL A 28 -10.49 -1.36 -5.40
N PHE A 29 -10.15 -0.28 -6.09
CA PHE A 29 -10.75 0.12 -7.35
C PHE A 29 -10.44 -0.87 -8.46
N SER A 30 -9.17 -1.19 -8.74
CA SER A 30 -8.81 -2.17 -9.77
C SER A 30 -8.84 -3.61 -9.23
N LYS A 31 -9.26 -4.56 -10.06
CA LYS A 31 -9.24 -6.00 -9.72
C LYS A 31 -8.18 -6.76 -10.52
N ASP A 32 -7.47 -6.06 -11.40
CA ASP A 32 -6.43 -6.64 -12.25
C ASP A 32 -5.30 -7.18 -11.38
N GLY A 33 -4.97 -8.46 -11.56
CA GLY A 33 -3.92 -9.13 -10.78
C GLY A 33 -4.27 -9.45 -9.32
N LEU A 34 -5.48 -9.14 -8.84
CA LEU A 34 -5.86 -9.37 -7.43
C LEU A 34 -6.13 -10.86 -7.13
N ALA A 35 -6.74 -11.59 -8.07
CA ALA A 35 -7.19 -12.97 -7.83
C ALA A 35 -6.08 -13.93 -7.34
N PRO A 36 -4.84 -13.93 -7.90
CA PRO A 36 -3.75 -14.75 -7.38
C PRO A 36 -3.41 -14.46 -5.92
N ILE A 37 -3.39 -13.19 -5.52
CA ILE A 37 -3.10 -12.79 -4.14
C ILE A 37 -4.18 -13.32 -3.20
N VAL A 38 -5.45 -13.09 -3.54
CA VAL A 38 -6.59 -13.49 -2.70
C VAL A 38 -6.65 -15.01 -2.54
N LYS A 39 -6.41 -15.76 -3.61
CA LYS A 39 -6.30 -17.22 -3.55
C LYS A 39 -5.17 -17.65 -2.62
N LYS A 40 -3.99 -17.01 -2.71
CA LYS A 40 -2.85 -17.35 -1.87
C LYS A 40 -3.10 -17.05 -0.39
N LEU A 41 -3.70 -15.91 -0.08
CA LEU A 41 -4.12 -15.57 1.29
C LEU A 41 -5.13 -16.59 1.83
N ASN A 42 -6.12 -16.99 1.02
CA ASN A 42 -7.09 -18.00 1.40
C ASN A 42 -6.45 -19.38 1.64
N GLU A 43 -5.52 -19.82 0.78
CA GLU A 43 -4.73 -21.05 0.98
C GLU A 43 -3.95 -21.04 2.31
N GLN A 44 -3.53 -19.86 2.77
CA GLN A 44 -2.83 -19.67 4.04
C GLN A 44 -3.76 -19.52 5.25
N GLY A 45 -5.08 -19.59 5.05
CA GLY A 45 -6.08 -19.43 6.11
C GLY A 45 -6.20 -18.01 6.64
N VAL A 46 -5.83 -17.00 5.83
CA VAL A 46 -5.95 -15.59 6.19
C VAL A 46 -7.42 -15.17 6.17
N THR A 47 -7.85 -14.47 7.23
CA THR A 47 -9.18 -13.85 7.27
C THR A 47 -9.19 -12.60 6.40
N ILE A 48 -10.07 -12.56 5.40
CA ILE A 48 -10.18 -11.43 4.47
C ILE A 48 -11.35 -10.54 4.86
N TYR A 49 -11.08 -9.26 5.06
CA TYR A 49 -12.06 -8.20 5.23
C TYR A 49 -12.16 -7.37 3.95
N SER A 50 -13.38 -7.07 3.50
CA SER A 50 -13.57 -6.24 2.30
C SER A 50 -14.93 -5.52 2.32
N THR A 51 -15.17 -4.67 1.31
CA THR A 51 -16.45 -3.97 1.14
C THR A 51 -16.81 -3.85 -0.34
N GLY A 52 -18.11 -3.84 -0.63
CA GLY A 52 -18.66 -3.42 -1.91
C GLY A 52 -18.18 -4.25 -3.10
N GLY A 53 -17.64 -3.57 -4.14
CA GLY A 53 -17.24 -4.24 -5.37
C GLY A 53 -16.06 -5.20 -5.23
N THR A 54 -15.18 -4.97 -4.25
CA THR A 54 -14.05 -5.87 -3.96
C THR A 54 -14.53 -7.13 -3.24
N GLU A 55 -15.42 -6.96 -2.26
CA GLU A 55 -16.06 -8.08 -1.56
C GLU A 55 -16.77 -9.02 -2.54
N LYS A 56 -17.60 -8.46 -3.43
CA LYS A 56 -18.29 -9.24 -4.46
C LYS A 56 -17.32 -10.02 -5.34
N PHE A 57 -16.26 -9.37 -5.82
CA PHE A 57 -15.25 -10.01 -6.66
C PHE A 57 -14.60 -11.22 -5.98
N ILE A 58 -14.29 -11.11 -4.69
CA ILE A 58 -13.66 -12.20 -3.93
C ILE A 58 -14.66 -13.34 -3.66
N ASN A 59 -15.90 -13.01 -3.31
CA ASN A 59 -16.97 -14.00 -3.14
C ASN A 59 -17.23 -14.77 -4.45
N ASP A 60 -17.18 -14.11 -5.61
CA ASP A 60 -17.33 -14.74 -6.93
C ASP A 60 -16.19 -15.74 -7.25
N LEU A 61 -15.05 -15.66 -6.54
CA LEU A 61 -13.98 -16.66 -6.59
C LEU A 61 -14.21 -17.86 -5.65
N GLY A 62 -15.33 -17.89 -4.93
CA GLY A 62 -15.67 -18.92 -3.94
C GLY A 62 -14.89 -18.80 -2.62
N ILE A 63 -14.34 -17.62 -2.32
CA ILE A 63 -13.54 -17.34 -1.12
C ILE A 63 -14.39 -16.55 -0.13
N ASN A 64 -14.39 -16.98 1.13
CA ASN A 64 -15.17 -16.31 2.18
C ASN A 64 -14.56 -14.95 2.54
N VAL A 65 -15.40 -13.94 2.65
CA VAL A 65 -15.03 -12.58 3.05
C VAL A 65 -15.89 -12.14 4.23
N VAL A 66 -15.27 -11.46 5.18
CA VAL A 66 -15.97 -10.73 6.24
C VAL A 66 -16.26 -9.31 5.74
N PRO A 67 -17.54 -8.91 5.57
CA PRO A 67 -17.89 -7.54 5.23
C PRO A 67 -17.37 -6.55 6.29
N VAL A 68 -16.79 -5.43 5.86
CA VAL A 68 -16.34 -4.38 6.77
C VAL A 68 -17.53 -3.79 7.55
N GLU A 69 -18.70 -3.75 6.93
CA GLU A 69 -19.97 -3.32 7.53
C GLU A 69 -20.34 -4.15 8.76
N ASP A 70 -20.02 -5.45 8.78
CA ASP A 70 -20.25 -6.33 9.93
C ASP A 70 -19.32 -6.00 11.09
N VAL A 71 -18.07 -5.59 10.77
CA VAL A 71 -17.09 -5.15 11.77
C VAL A 71 -17.51 -3.82 12.38
N THR A 72 -17.85 -2.82 11.56
CA THR A 72 -18.14 -1.46 12.01
C THR A 72 -19.51 -1.33 12.67
N SER A 73 -20.43 -2.27 12.40
CA SER A 73 -21.83 -2.20 12.85
C SER A 73 -22.55 -0.93 12.36
N TYR A 74 -22.03 -0.30 11.31
CA TYR A 74 -22.57 0.90 10.68
C TYR A 74 -22.81 0.65 9.18
N PRO A 75 -24.00 0.99 8.65
CA PRO A 75 -24.25 0.87 7.22
C PRO A 75 -23.45 1.90 6.42
N SER A 76 -23.15 1.60 5.15
CA SER A 76 -22.55 2.56 4.22
C SER A 76 -23.49 3.76 3.99
N ILE A 77 -23.18 4.91 4.59
CA ILE A 77 -23.93 6.17 4.43
C ILE A 77 -23.26 7.14 3.43
N LEU A 78 -23.96 8.24 3.09
CA LEU A 78 -23.44 9.35 2.26
C LEU A 78 -22.86 8.92 0.91
N GLY A 79 -23.57 8.03 0.20
CA GLY A 79 -23.11 7.52 -1.11
C GLY A 79 -21.82 6.70 -1.04
N GLY A 80 -21.42 6.24 0.16
CA GLY A 80 -20.21 5.45 0.34
C GLY A 80 -18.94 6.27 0.63
N ARG A 81 -19.07 7.56 0.93
CA ARG A 81 -17.93 8.44 1.27
C ARG A 81 -17.23 8.09 2.59
N VAL A 82 -17.91 7.39 3.50
CA VAL A 82 -17.43 7.13 4.87
C VAL A 82 -17.43 5.64 5.25
N LYS A 83 -17.23 4.73 4.30
CA LYS A 83 -17.33 3.27 4.53
C LYS A 83 -16.30 2.73 5.53
N THR A 84 -15.06 3.20 5.42
CA THR A 84 -13.92 2.63 6.15
C THR A 84 -13.40 3.54 7.27
N LEU A 85 -13.94 4.76 7.39
CA LEU A 85 -13.55 5.78 8.40
C LEU A 85 -14.13 5.45 9.77
N HIS A 86 -13.72 4.32 10.34
CA HIS A 86 -14.26 3.81 11.60
C HIS A 86 -13.16 3.35 12.57
N PRO A 87 -13.28 3.62 13.89
CA PRO A 87 -12.27 3.22 14.88
C PRO A 87 -11.95 1.72 14.90
N LYS A 88 -12.93 0.85 14.63
CA LYS A 88 -12.66 -0.61 14.53
C LYS A 88 -11.78 -0.99 13.33
N VAL A 89 -11.83 -0.23 12.23
CA VAL A 89 -10.94 -0.47 11.08
C VAL A 89 -9.55 0.07 11.40
N PHE A 90 -9.49 1.34 11.82
CA PHE A 90 -8.21 2.01 12.09
C PHE A 90 -7.50 1.48 13.33
N GLY A 91 -8.22 1.06 14.36
CA GLY A 91 -7.66 0.38 15.54
C GLY A 91 -7.04 -0.97 15.20
N GLY A 92 -7.68 -1.72 14.29
CA GLY A 92 -7.11 -2.96 13.76
C GLY A 92 -5.80 -2.76 12.99
N ILE A 93 -5.63 -1.59 12.37
CA ILE A 93 -4.44 -1.22 11.58
C ILE A 93 -3.36 -0.55 12.44
N LEU A 94 -3.74 0.34 13.37
CA LEU A 94 -2.82 1.26 14.06
C LEU A 94 -2.38 0.81 15.45
N ASN A 95 -2.96 -0.26 15.99
CA ASN A 95 -2.52 -0.79 17.27
C ASN A 95 -1.05 -1.23 17.19
N ARG A 96 -0.34 -1.05 18.30
CA ARG A 96 1.02 -1.58 18.45
C ARG A 96 0.92 -2.97 19.05
N GLN A 97 1.30 -3.98 18.29
CA GLN A 97 1.12 -5.38 18.73
C GLN A 97 2.04 -5.76 19.90
N ASN A 98 3.06 -4.94 20.20
CA ASN A 98 3.96 -5.11 21.33
C ASN A 98 3.60 -4.22 22.54
N HIS A 99 2.43 -3.58 22.55
CA HIS A 99 1.95 -2.73 23.63
C HIS A 99 0.74 -3.36 24.32
N ASP A 100 0.91 -3.83 25.56
CA ASP A 100 -0.12 -4.57 26.30
C ASP A 100 -1.45 -3.81 26.42
N GLY A 101 -1.40 -2.48 26.54
CA GLY A 101 -2.59 -1.64 26.58
C GLY A 101 -3.38 -1.65 25.27
N ASP A 102 -2.69 -1.61 24.13
CA ASP A 102 -3.35 -1.61 22.82
C ASP A 102 -3.98 -2.99 22.58
N VAL A 103 -3.28 -4.07 22.95
CA VAL A 103 -3.78 -5.45 22.85
C VAL A 103 -5.02 -5.66 23.73
N ALA A 104 -5.04 -5.12 24.94
CA ALA A 104 -6.21 -5.17 25.82
C ALA A 104 -7.41 -4.42 25.22
N GLU A 105 -7.20 -3.23 24.67
CA GLU A 105 -8.24 -2.44 24.01
C GLU A 105 -8.83 -3.16 22.78
N LEU A 106 -8.01 -3.85 21.99
CA LEU A 106 -8.53 -4.65 20.86
C LEU A 106 -9.54 -5.70 21.34
N ALA A 107 -9.24 -6.39 22.43
CA ALA A 107 -10.13 -7.39 23.00
C ALA A 107 -11.39 -6.76 23.60
N GLU A 108 -11.24 -5.70 24.39
CA GLU A 108 -12.36 -4.99 25.04
C GLU A 108 -13.38 -4.47 24.02
N TYR A 109 -12.90 -3.85 22.94
CA TYR A 109 -13.74 -3.22 21.93
C TYR A 109 -14.07 -4.14 20.73
N ASN A 110 -13.68 -5.42 20.80
CA ASN A 110 -13.87 -6.42 19.74
C ASN A 110 -13.36 -5.91 18.37
N ILE A 111 -12.14 -5.38 18.38
CA ILE A 111 -11.48 -4.84 17.20
C ILE A 111 -10.64 -5.96 16.57
N PRO A 112 -10.89 -6.34 15.31
CA PRO A 112 -10.06 -7.33 14.64
C PRO A 112 -8.66 -6.77 14.35
N GLN A 113 -7.63 -7.56 14.60
CA GLN A 113 -6.28 -7.25 14.12
C GLN A 113 -6.26 -7.24 12.59
N ILE A 114 -5.51 -6.30 11.98
CA ILE A 114 -5.22 -6.27 10.55
C ILE A 114 -3.70 -6.34 10.36
N ASP A 115 -3.22 -7.29 9.54
CA ASP A 115 -1.78 -7.45 9.25
C ASP A 115 -1.41 -6.93 7.85
N VAL A 116 -2.37 -6.95 6.91
CA VAL A 116 -2.20 -6.46 5.54
C VAL A 116 -3.31 -5.49 5.21
N VAL A 117 -2.95 -4.39 4.55
CA VAL A 117 -3.92 -3.52 3.87
C VAL A 117 -3.57 -3.50 2.39
N ILE A 118 -4.49 -3.98 1.55
CA ILE A 118 -4.40 -3.90 0.08
C ILE A 118 -5.43 -2.87 -0.38
N VAL A 119 -4.94 -1.77 -0.92
CA VAL A 119 -5.77 -0.63 -1.30
C VAL A 119 -5.14 0.04 -2.50
N ASP A 120 -5.95 0.47 -3.46
CA ASP A 120 -5.52 1.36 -4.52
C ASP A 120 -6.52 2.52 -4.62
N LEU A 121 -6.04 3.65 -5.13
CA LEU A 121 -6.82 4.87 -5.23
C LEU A 121 -7.53 4.93 -6.58
N TYR A 122 -8.65 5.65 -6.63
CA TYR A 122 -9.26 6.01 -7.90
C TYR A 122 -8.25 6.79 -8.75
N PRO A 123 -8.15 6.55 -10.08
CA PRO A 123 -7.18 7.23 -10.92
C PRO A 123 -7.57 8.70 -11.18
N PHE A 124 -7.27 9.57 -10.22
CA PHE A 124 -7.63 10.99 -10.23
C PHE A 124 -7.07 11.70 -11.47
N GLU A 125 -5.78 11.56 -11.76
CA GLU A 125 -5.15 12.18 -12.92
C GLU A 125 -5.75 11.73 -14.25
N LYS A 126 -6.10 10.44 -14.38
CA LYS A 126 -6.79 9.94 -15.59
C LYS A 126 -8.18 10.56 -15.74
N THR A 127 -8.85 10.84 -14.62
CA THR A 127 -10.18 11.49 -14.62
C THR A 127 -10.07 12.94 -15.07
N VAL A 128 -9.10 13.68 -14.55
CA VAL A 128 -8.80 15.06 -14.98
C VAL A 128 -8.46 15.07 -16.47
N ALA A 129 -7.58 14.19 -16.92
CA ALA A 129 -7.16 14.09 -18.32
C ALA A 129 -8.30 13.70 -19.29
N SER A 130 -9.36 13.04 -18.80
CA SER A 130 -10.53 12.68 -19.61
C SER A 130 -11.45 13.86 -19.94
N GLY A 131 -11.24 15.02 -19.31
CA GLY A 131 -12.12 16.19 -19.46
C GLY A 131 -13.44 16.06 -18.70
N ALA A 132 -13.46 15.23 -17.65
CA ALA A 132 -14.63 15.08 -16.77
C ALA A 132 -15.03 16.42 -16.14
N SER A 133 -16.30 16.54 -15.74
CA SER A 133 -16.78 17.76 -15.09
C SER A 133 -16.07 17.99 -13.75
N ASN A 134 -15.99 19.24 -13.30
CA ASN A 134 -15.45 19.56 -11.97
C ASN A 134 -16.13 18.73 -10.88
N GLN A 135 -17.45 18.58 -10.94
CA GLN A 135 -18.19 17.79 -9.96
C GLN A 135 -17.75 16.31 -9.96
N ASP A 136 -17.58 15.71 -11.13
CA ASP A 136 -17.09 14.34 -11.23
C ASP A 136 -15.67 14.19 -10.67
N ILE A 137 -14.78 15.16 -10.95
CA ILE A 137 -13.40 15.15 -10.44
C ILE A 137 -13.38 15.22 -8.91
N ILE A 138 -14.20 16.10 -8.30
CA ILE A 138 -14.34 16.21 -6.84
C ILE A 138 -14.86 14.89 -6.24
N GLU A 139 -15.81 14.21 -6.87
CA GLU A 139 -16.29 12.90 -6.41
C GLU A 139 -15.23 11.79 -6.48
N LYS A 140 -14.14 11.99 -7.24
CA LYS A 140 -13.02 11.03 -7.33
C LYS A 140 -11.89 11.29 -6.36
N ILE A 141 -12.00 12.31 -5.50
CA ILE A 141 -11.07 12.54 -4.40
C ILE A 141 -11.36 11.53 -3.29
N ASP A 142 -10.46 10.55 -3.12
CA ASP A 142 -10.64 9.44 -2.20
C ASP A 142 -10.10 9.77 -0.81
N ILE A 143 -11.02 9.85 0.17
CA ILE A 143 -10.70 10.09 1.59
C ILE A 143 -10.43 8.78 2.33
N GLY A 144 -11.18 7.72 2.00
CA GLY A 144 -11.07 6.44 2.70
C GLY A 144 -9.78 5.72 2.34
N GLY A 145 -9.51 5.58 1.04
CA GLY A 145 -8.33 4.92 0.50
C GLY A 145 -7.03 5.58 0.99
N ILE A 146 -6.93 6.90 0.90
CA ILE A 146 -5.73 7.64 1.34
C ILE A 146 -5.49 7.48 2.85
N SER A 147 -6.57 7.45 3.64
CA SER A 147 -6.47 7.27 5.09
C SER A 147 -5.97 5.86 5.44
N LEU A 148 -6.48 4.82 4.76
CA LEU A 148 -6.03 3.44 4.92
C LEU A 148 -4.55 3.27 4.56
N ILE A 149 -4.14 3.83 3.41
CA ILE A 149 -2.73 3.81 2.96
C ILE A 149 -1.82 4.40 4.04
N ARG A 150 -2.14 5.60 4.53
CA ARG A 150 -1.31 6.29 5.51
C ARG A 150 -1.29 5.59 6.86
N ALA A 151 -2.42 5.02 7.30
CA ALA A 151 -2.50 4.29 8.55
C ALA A 151 -1.63 3.02 8.52
N ALA A 152 -1.77 2.21 7.47
CA ALA A 152 -1.01 0.98 7.30
C ALA A 152 0.50 1.28 7.14
N ALA A 153 0.86 2.27 6.31
CA ALA A 153 2.26 2.65 6.12
C ALA A 153 2.91 3.22 7.39
N LYS A 154 2.15 3.98 8.20
CA LYS A 154 2.62 4.45 9.51
C LYS A 154 2.96 3.27 10.42
N ASN A 155 2.12 2.24 10.45
CA ASN A 155 2.29 1.10 11.34
C ASN A 155 3.10 -0.06 10.72
N TYR A 156 4.10 0.26 9.90
CA TYR A 156 4.88 -0.76 9.17
C TYR A 156 5.60 -1.78 10.08
N ALA A 157 5.79 -1.45 11.37
CA ALA A 157 6.34 -2.39 12.34
C ALA A 157 5.51 -3.68 12.42
N ASP A 158 4.19 -3.56 12.25
CA ASP A 158 3.22 -4.63 12.42
C ASP A 158 2.39 -4.92 11.14
N VAL A 159 2.20 -3.93 10.26
CA VAL A 159 1.32 -4.00 9.09
C VAL A 159 2.09 -3.83 7.78
N ILE A 160 1.70 -4.56 6.73
CA ILE A 160 2.18 -4.31 5.37
C ILE A 160 1.10 -3.63 4.52
N CYS A 161 1.48 -2.57 3.79
CA CYS A 161 0.58 -1.80 2.93
C CYS A 161 0.90 -2.03 1.46
N VAL A 162 -0.03 -2.62 0.71
CA VAL A 162 0.05 -2.77 -0.75
C VAL A 162 -0.84 -1.69 -1.37
N SER A 163 -0.22 -0.59 -1.83
CA SER A 163 -0.91 0.65 -2.22
C SER A 163 -1.13 0.83 -3.73
N SER A 164 -0.64 -0.11 -4.55
CA SER A 164 -0.70 -0.04 -6.02
C SER A 164 -0.80 -1.42 -6.63
N VAL A 165 -1.48 -1.52 -7.78
CA VAL A 165 -1.49 -2.72 -8.63
C VAL A 165 -0.10 -3.13 -9.10
N ASP A 166 0.81 -2.17 -9.23
CA ASP A 166 2.19 -2.41 -9.65
C ASP A 166 2.99 -3.22 -8.60
N ASP A 167 2.51 -3.23 -7.36
CA ASP A 167 3.15 -3.95 -6.24
C ASP A 167 2.62 -5.38 -6.07
N TYR A 168 1.58 -5.78 -6.83
CA TYR A 168 0.90 -7.06 -6.64
C TYR A 168 1.80 -8.25 -6.93
N ALA A 169 2.63 -8.17 -7.98
CA ALA A 169 3.54 -9.26 -8.33
C ALA A 169 4.60 -9.49 -7.23
N GLU A 170 5.23 -8.41 -6.75
CA GLU A 170 6.20 -8.48 -5.65
C GLU A 170 5.53 -8.98 -4.35
N PHE A 171 4.32 -8.49 -4.04
CA PHE A 171 3.61 -8.92 -2.85
C PHE A 171 3.23 -10.41 -2.92
N LEU A 172 2.75 -10.87 -4.08
CA LEU A 172 2.41 -12.28 -4.30
C LEU A 172 3.63 -13.18 -4.10
N GLU A 173 4.79 -12.79 -4.65
CA GLU A 173 6.04 -13.52 -4.45
C GLU A 173 6.40 -13.57 -2.95
N LEU A 174 6.38 -12.42 -2.28
CA LEU A 174 6.70 -12.28 -0.86
C LEU A 174 5.86 -13.18 0.03
N ILE A 175 4.54 -13.25 -0.20
CA ILE A 175 3.65 -14.13 0.58
C ILE A 175 3.72 -15.59 0.16
N SER A 176 4.33 -15.91 -1.00
CA SER A 176 4.43 -17.28 -1.51
C SER A 176 5.69 -18.02 -1.07
N VAL A 177 6.76 -17.28 -0.75
CA VAL A 177 8.03 -17.84 -0.27
C VAL A 177 8.07 -17.90 1.26
N ASN A 178 9.02 -18.66 1.82
CA ASN A 178 9.32 -18.70 3.26
C ASN A 178 8.08 -18.89 4.16
N ASN A 179 7.10 -19.67 3.71
CA ASN A 179 5.82 -19.89 4.40
C ASN A 179 5.05 -18.58 4.74
N GLY A 180 5.22 -17.53 3.92
CA GLY A 180 4.59 -16.23 4.12
C GLY A 180 5.20 -15.40 5.25
N ALA A 181 6.43 -15.71 5.68
CA ALA A 181 7.17 -14.89 6.63
C ALA A 181 7.65 -13.59 5.97
N ILE A 182 7.19 -12.46 6.51
CA ILE A 182 7.48 -11.11 6.03
C ILE A 182 8.39 -10.42 7.04
N SER A 183 9.53 -9.90 6.59
CA SER A 183 10.45 -9.15 7.45
C SER A 183 9.97 -7.72 7.70
N GLU A 184 10.46 -7.08 8.75
CA GLU A 184 10.23 -5.65 8.98
C GLU A 184 10.79 -4.78 7.83
N GLU A 185 11.89 -5.21 7.21
CA GLU A 185 12.48 -4.52 6.05
C GLU A 185 11.53 -4.53 4.85
N ASP A 186 10.86 -5.65 4.58
CA ASP A 186 9.83 -5.74 3.55
C ASP A 186 8.65 -4.81 3.87
N ARG A 187 8.14 -4.83 5.11
CA ARG A 187 7.04 -3.93 5.52
C ARG A 187 7.43 -2.46 5.37
N LYS A 188 8.65 -2.09 5.76
CA LYS A 188 9.19 -0.74 5.60
C LYS A 188 9.34 -0.35 4.13
N ARG A 189 9.76 -1.29 3.26
CA ARG A 189 9.84 -1.08 1.81
C ARG A 189 8.47 -0.77 1.22
N PHE A 190 7.47 -1.57 1.57
CA PHE A 190 6.08 -1.35 1.15
C PHE A 190 5.49 -0.05 1.73
N ALA A 191 5.80 0.31 2.97
CA ALA A 191 5.42 1.60 3.54
C ALA A 191 6.04 2.80 2.80
N THR A 192 7.28 2.68 2.33
CA THR A 192 7.93 3.70 1.49
C THR A 192 7.17 3.89 0.18
N LYS A 193 6.77 2.79 -0.48
CA LYS A 193 5.95 2.83 -1.70
C LYS A 193 4.56 3.44 -1.45
N ALA A 194 3.94 3.09 -0.33
CA ALA A 194 2.65 3.64 0.10
C ALA A 194 2.69 5.16 0.32
N PHE A 195 3.74 5.68 0.98
CA PHE A 195 3.89 7.12 1.11
C PHE A 195 4.22 7.81 -0.22
N ASN A 196 4.94 7.15 -1.13
CA ASN A 196 5.13 7.64 -2.51
C ASN A 196 3.78 7.77 -3.25
N VAL A 197 2.91 6.76 -3.19
CA VAL A 197 1.55 6.83 -3.77
C VAL A 197 0.75 7.98 -3.16
N SER A 198 0.69 8.08 -1.82
CA SER A 198 -0.12 9.11 -1.16
C SER A 198 0.37 10.54 -1.45
N SER A 199 1.68 10.78 -1.43
CA SER A 199 2.24 12.10 -1.69
C SER A 199 2.11 12.54 -3.15
N HIS A 200 2.19 11.59 -4.09
CA HIS A 200 1.91 11.83 -5.49
C HIS A 200 0.44 12.21 -5.71
N TYR A 201 -0.47 11.45 -5.10
CA TYR A 201 -1.91 11.70 -5.18
C TYR A 201 -2.29 13.11 -4.68
N ASP A 202 -1.79 13.50 -3.50
CA ASP A 202 -2.04 14.84 -2.95
C ASP A 202 -1.41 15.95 -3.81
N SER A 203 -0.26 15.69 -4.43
CA SER A 203 0.37 16.64 -5.36
C SER A 203 -0.48 16.84 -6.62
N ALA A 204 -1.08 15.78 -7.16
CA ALA A 204 -1.99 15.85 -8.30
C ALA A 204 -3.26 16.64 -7.96
N ILE A 205 -3.85 16.42 -6.78
CA ILE A 205 -5.01 17.19 -6.30
C ILE A 205 -4.65 18.67 -6.13
N PHE A 206 -3.52 18.98 -5.49
CA PHE A 206 -3.06 20.35 -5.33
C PHE A 206 -2.92 21.06 -6.69
N ASN A 207 -2.23 20.42 -7.64
CA ASN A 207 -2.02 21.00 -8.97
C ASN A 207 -3.34 21.19 -9.74
N TYR A 208 -4.34 20.33 -9.54
CA TYR A 208 -5.67 20.52 -10.10
C TYR A 208 -6.35 21.78 -9.56
N PHE A 209 -6.36 21.99 -8.24
CA PHE A 209 -6.96 23.18 -7.64
C PHE A 209 -6.17 24.45 -7.92
N ASN A 210 -4.84 24.36 -8.03
CA ASN A 210 -3.96 25.49 -8.31
C ASN A 210 -3.67 25.68 -9.81
N ALA A 211 -4.59 25.28 -10.70
CA ALA A 211 -4.37 25.34 -12.15
C ALA A 211 -4.12 26.78 -12.67
N ASN A 212 -4.66 27.80 -11.99
CA ASN A 212 -4.43 29.21 -12.32
C ASN A 212 -3.15 29.80 -11.70
N ASN A 213 -2.42 29.02 -10.89
CA ASN A 213 -1.26 29.47 -10.10
C ASN A 213 -1.58 30.65 -9.16
N ASP A 214 -2.78 30.65 -8.56
CA ASP A 214 -3.18 31.63 -7.55
C ASP A 214 -2.32 31.48 -6.28
N GLU A 215 -1.90 30.25 -5.97
CA GLU A 215 -0.88 29.96 -4.96
C GLU A 215 0.49 29.80 -5.63
N THR A 216 1.48 30.61 -5.22
CA THR A 216 2.85 30.57 -5.77
C THR A 216 3.66 29.39 -5.18
N VAL A 217 3.24 28.17 -5.45
CA VAL A 217 3.85 26.93 -4.93
C VAL A 217 4.06 25.92 -6.06
N LEU A 218 5.28 25.39 -6.17
CA LEU A 218 5.62 24.34 -7.13
C LEU A 218 5.51 22.95 -6.48
N LYS A 219 4.67 22.08 -7.04
CA LYS A 219 4.60 20.66 -6.70
C LYS A 219 4.94 19.80 -7.91
N ILE A 220 6.07 19.11 -7.83
CA ILE A 220 6.50 18.12 -8.82
C ILE A 220 6.55 16.77 -8.10
N SER A 221 5.88 15.78 -8.68
CA SER A 221 5.92 14.40 -8.22
C SER A 221 6.03 13.48 -9.44
N GLU A 222 7.25 13.12 -9.80
CA GLU A 222 7.53 12.15 -10.86
C GLU A 222 7.92 10.82 -10.20
N THR A 223 7.08 9.80 -10.37
CA THR A 223 7.26 8.50 -9.73
C THR A 223 8.00 7.51 -10.61
N LYS A 224 8.22 7.82 -11.89
CA LYS A 224 8.89 6.95 -12.85
C LYS A 224 10.26 7.52 -13.21
N GLY A 225 11.28 7.02 -12.53
CA GLY A 225 12.68 7.26 -12.85
C GLY A 225 13.26 6.19 -13.79
N LYS A 226 14.07 6.60 -14.76
CA LYS A 226 14.94 5.70 -15.53
C LYS A 226 16.36 5.74 -14.94
N VAL A 227 16.92 4.58 -14.62
CA VAL A 227 18.32 4.48 -14.19
C VAL A 227 19.21 4.69 -15.42
N LEU A 228 20.14 5.63 -15.33
CA LEU A 228 21.13 5.90 -16.37
C LEU A 228 22.38 5.04 -16.13
N ARG A 229 23.18 4.86 -17.18
CA ARG A 229 24.43 4.09 -17.11
C ARG A 229 25.40 4.66 -16.08
N TYR A 230 25.47 5.98 -16.01
CA TYR A 230 26.19 6.77 -15.01
C TYR A 230 25.61 8.19 -14.99
N GLY A 231 25.99 8.99 -14.00
CA GLY A 231 25.68 10.42 -13.94
C GLY A 231 26.57 11.20 -14.92
N GLU A 232 27.29 12.19 -14.42
CA GLU A 232 28.24 12.94 -15.24
C GLU A 232 29.53 12.15 -15.48
N ASN A 233 29.99 11.41 -14.47
CA ASN A 233 31.19 10.57 -14.52
C ASN A 233 30.87 9.09 -14.24
N PRO A 234 31.67 8.12 -14.74
CA PRO A 234 31.37 6.68 -14.61
C PRO A 234 31.17 6.15 -13.19
N HIS A 235 31.72 6.81 -12.18
CA HIS A 235 31.60 6.40 -10.77
C HIS A 235 30.35 6.98 -10.08
N GLN A 236 29.62 7.88 -10.74
CA GLN A 236 28.42 8.52 -10.21
C GLN A 236 27.16 7.80 -10.72
N LYS A 237 26.18 7.60 -9.84
CA LYS A 237 24.86 7.11 -10.26
C LYS A 237 24.08 8.24 -10.95
N GLY A 238 23.34 7.90 -12.00
CA GLY A 238 22.49 8.84 -12.73
C GLY A 238 21.05 8.33 -12.81
N PHE A 239 20.10 9.24 -12.71
CA PHE A 239 18.67 8.96 -12.83
C PHE A 239 18.03 10.05 -13.69
N PHE A 240 17.11 9.65 -14.56
CA PHE A 240 16.32 10.56 -15.40
C PHE A 240 14.84 10.48 -15.01
N TYR A 241 14.20 11.64 -14.92
CA TYR A 241 12.79 11.80 -14.56
C TYR A 241 12.09 12.61 -15.64
N GLY A 242 10.92 12.15 -16.11
CA GLY A 242 10.13 12.78 -17.18
C GLY A 242 9.95 11.89 -18.42
N ASN A 243 9.36 12.46 -19.48
CA ASN A 243 9.14 11.72 -20.73
C ASN A 243 10.40 11.75 -21.61
N PHE A 244 11.14 10.64 -21.60
CA PHE A 244 12.38 10.51 -22.38
C PHE A 244 12.11 10.54 -23.89
N ASP A 245 10.98 10.00 -24.33
CA ASP A 245 10.65 9.84 -25.75
C ASP A 245 10.21 11.17 -26.39
N ASP A 246 9.73 12.12 -25.58
CA ASP A 246 9.44 13.49 -26.03
C ASP A 246 10.71 14.32 -26.25
N LEU A 247 11.82 13.95 -25.61
CA LEU A 247 13.08 14.70 -25.63
C LEU A 247 14.10 14.13 -26.62
N PHE A 248 14.01 12.84 -26.96
CA PHE A 248 14.98 12.16 -27.81
C PHE A 248 14.30 11.24 -28.83
N THR A 249 14.49 11.51 -30.12
CA THR A 249 14.11 10.57 -31.18
C THR A 249 15.02 9.34 -31.12
N ASN A 250 14.45 8.18 -30.78
CA ASN A 250 15.18 6.94 -30.65
C ASN A 250 15.54 6.38 -32.04
N PHE A 251 16.78 6.57 -32.50
CA PHE A 251 17.23 6.09 -33.83
C PHE A 251 17.50 4.58 -33.91
N MET A 252 17.30 3.83 -32.83
CA MET A 252 17.63 2.39 -32.76
C MET A 252 16.54 1.44 -33.28
N ALA A 253 15.41 1.94 -33.79
CA ALA A 253 14.35 1.12 -34.38
C ALA A 253 14.32 1.22 -35.92
N ARG A 254 15.47 1.03 -36.57
CA ARG A 254 15.56 0.63 -37.98
C ARG A 254 16.75 -0.31 -38.15
N ASN A 255 16.47 -1.61 -38.02
CA ASN A 255 16.97 -2.71 -38.86
C ASN A 255 16.27 -4.00 -38.41
#